data_AF-A0A2W5SQV0-F1
#
_entry.id   AF-A0A2W5SQV0-F1
#
_cell.length_a   1.000
_cell.length_b   1.000
_cell.length_c   1.000
_cell.angle_alpha   90.00
_cell.angle_beta   90.00
_cell.angle_gamma   90.00
#
_symmetry.space_group_name_H-M   'P 1'
#
loop_
_entity.id
_entity.type
_entity.pdbx_description
1 polymer ?
#
loop_
_entity_poly.entity_id
_entity_poly.type
_entity_poly.pdbx_seq_one_letter_code
_entity_poly.pdbx_strand_id
1 'polypeptide(L)'
;MALALSMSACTLPAVLPEVNQEYKPTGEVLLGNRSSNFDAVRVRSPRCNLAKRTDGSWAGTFDTRPVDVNVYEDRLSGIGIQLSKRVENGKIVITGQVEGRIVRYELDDQRALIRTPAGSITLDGRVVGDGITTYGPRGELQLKGDAGKDVPPWPQFAFALLAAT
;
A
#
# COMPACT_ATOMS: atom_id res chain seq x y z
N MET A 1 7.09 39.43 53.39
CA MET A 1 6.29 38.46 52.62
C MET A 1 6.80 38.53 51.18
N ALA A 2 7.68 37.61 50.79
CA ALA A 2 8.36 37.65 49.48
C ALA A 2 7.76 36.57 48.57
N LEU A 3 7.18 37.00 47.44
CA LEU A 3 6.69 36.12 46.38
C LEU A 3 7.88 35.63 45.56
N ALA A 4 8.14 34.32 45.57
CA ALA A 4 9.09 33.69 44.67
C ALA A 4 8.37 33.27 43.38
N LEU A 5 8.75 33.88 42.25
CA LEU A 5 8.32 33.45 40.91
C LEU A 5 9.05 32.14 40.55
N SER A 6 8.29 31.06 40.41
CA SER A 6 8.76 29.80 39.83
C SER A 6 8.79 29.92 38.30
N MET A 7 9.99 29.96 37.71
CA MET A 7 10.15 29.84 36.25
C MET A 7 10.00 28.38 35.83
N SER A 8 8.89 28.06 35.17
CA SER A 8 8.71 26.76 34.51
C SER A 8 9.65 26.66 33.30
N ALA A 9 10.67 25.81 33.42
CA ALA A 9 11.51 25.41 32.30
C ALA A 9 10.66 24.65 31.27
N CYS A 10 10.59 25.18 30.04
CA CYS A 10 9.94 24.52 28.92
C CYS A 10 10.85 23.36 28.48
N THR A 11 10.49 22.13 28.84
CA THR A 11 11.19 20.92 28.40
C THR A 11 11.03 20.80 26.89
N LEU A 12 12.12 20.93 26.13
CA LEU A 12 12.12 20.69 24.68
C LEU A 12 11.64 19.27 24.42
N PRO A 13 10.70 19.04 23.48
CA PRO A 13 10.29 17.68 23.12
C PRO A 13 11.51 16.92 22.61
N ALA A 14 11.78 15.76 23.21
CA ALA A 14 12.85 14.88 22.78
C ALA A 14 12.59 14.47 21.31
N VAL A 15 13.54 14.78 20.44
CA VAL A 15 13.54 14.27 19.07
C VAL A 15 13.67 12.75 19.17
N LEU A 16 12.55 12.05 18.93
CA LEU A 16 12.56 10.60 18.90
C LEU A 16 13.53 10.15 17.80
N PRO A 17 14.42 9.18 18.07
CA PRO A 17 15.31 8.67 17.04
C PRO A 17 14.47 8.06 15.92
N GLU A 18 14.64 8.56 14.70
CA GLU A 18 14.12 7.90 13.51
C GLU A 18 14.69 6.49 13.50
N VAL A 19 13.82 5.49 13.60
CA VAL A 19 14.20 4.09 13.43
C VAL A 19 14.63 3.93 11.98
N ASN A 20 15.93 4.12 11.71
CA ASN A 20 16.55 3.89 10.42
C ASN A 20 16.69 2.38 10.20
N GLN A 21 15.55 1.70 10.10
CA GLN A 21 15.50 0.32 9.66
C GLN A 21 15.89 0.28 8.18
N GLU A 22 16.90 -0.54 7.88
CA GLU A 22 17.29 -0.87 6.53
C GLU A 22 16.07 -1.43 5.77
N TYR A 23 15.76 -0.85 4.61
CA TYR A 23 14.63 -1.27 3.79
C TYR A 23 14.88 -2.68 3.24
N LYS A 24 14.03 -3.64 3.62
CA LYS A 24 14.09 -5.03 3.14
C LYS A 24 12.71 -5.44 2.64
N PRO A 25 12.49 -5.49 1.31
CA PRO A 25 11.17 -5.76 0.77
C PRO A 25 10.72 -7.17 1.18
N THR A 26 9.53 -7.26 1.78
CA THR A 26 8.89 -8.53 2.14
C THR A 26 7.85 -8.95 1.13
N GLY A 27 7.35 -8.01 0.29
CA GLY A 27 6.44 -8.29 -0.80
C GLY A 27 6.71 -7.43 -2.04
N GLU A 28 6.27 -7.95 -3.19
CA GLU A 28 6.37 -7.26 -4.48
C GLU A 28 5.14 -7.57 -5.34
N VAL A 29 4.62 -6.55 -6.02
CA VAL A 29 3.63 -6.66 -7.08
C VAL A 29 4.30 -6.30 -8.40
N LEU A 30 4.32 -7.24 -9.35
CA LEU A 30 4.79 -7.04 -10.71
C LEU A 30 3.61 -7.18 -11.67
N LEU A 31 3.32 -6.16 -12.48
CA LEU A 31 2.33 -6.20 -13.55
C LEU A 31 2.99 -5.82 -14.87
N GLY A 32 3.23 -6.81 -15.73
CA GLY A 32 4.03 -6.65 -16.95
C GLY A 32 5.46 -6.21 -16.62
N ASN A 33 5.85 -5.01 -17.05
CA ASN A 33 7.18 -4.43 -16.79
C ASN A 33 7.20 -3.44 -15.61
N ARG A 34 6.09 -3.32 -14.85
CA ARG A 34 5.97 -2.39 -13.72
C ARG A 34 6.01 -3.14 -12.42
N SER A 35 6.91 -2.75 -11.52
CA SER A 35 7.10 -3.34 -10.20
C SER A 35 6.85 -2.31 -9.10
N SER A 36 6.24 -2.76 -8.01
CA SER A 36 6.17 -2.05 -6.74
C SER A 36 6.47 -3.01 -5.60
N ASN A 37 7.43 -2.66 -4.76
CA ASN A 37 7.83 -3.47 -3.61
C ASN A 37 7.48 -2.76 -2.29
N PHE A 38 7.33 -3.55 -1.23
CA PHE A 38 6.99 -3.04 0.07
C PHE A 38 7.58 -3.88 1.20
N ASP A 39 7.68 -3.25 2.36
CA ASP A 39 7.92 -3.91 3.64
C ASP A 39 6.84 -3.49 4.66
N ALA A 40 7.07 -3.70 5.96
CA ALA A 40 6.11 -3.37 6.99
C ALA A 40 5.76 -1.85 7.07
N VAL A 41 6.65 -0.96 6.64
CA VAL A 41 6.55 0.49 6.89
C VAL A 41 6.80 1.35 5.65
N ARG A 42 7.15 0.78 4.50
CA ARG A 42 7.45 1.49 3.25
C ARG A 42 6.90 0.77 2.03
N VAL A 43 6.50 1.56 1.04
CA VAL A 43 6.15 1.09 -0.31
C VAL A 43 6.96 1.91 -1.31
N ARG A 44 7.64 1.24 -2.24
CA ARG A 44 8.53 1.87 -3.22
C ARG A 44 8.29 1.34 -4.63
N SER A 45 8.20 2.27 -5.57
CA SER A 45 8.22 2.03 -7.01
C SER A 45 8.73 3.29 -7.73
N PRO A 46 9.00 3.24 -9.03
CA PRO A 46 9.31 4.46 -9.81
C PRO A 46 8.23 5.54 -9.74
N ARG A 47 6.98 5.18 -9.39
CA ARG A 47 5.81 6.06 -9.33
C ARG A 47 5.33 6.33 -7.91
N CYS A 48 5.90 5.68 -6.90
CA CYS A 48 5.38 5.70 -5.53
C CYS A 48 6.52 5.60 -4.52
N ASN A 49 6.53 6.47 -3.52
CA ASN A 49 7.39 6.33 -2.35
C ASN A 49 6.59 6.77 -1.13
N LEU A 50 6.03 5.79 -0.42
CA LEU A 50 5.19 6.02 0.76
C LEU A 50 5.85 5.40 1.98
N ALA A 51 5.72 6.07 3.12
CA ALA A 51 6.17 5.59 4.41
C ALA A 51 5.07 5.74 5.46
N LYS A 52 5.01 4.76 6.36
CA LYS A 52 4.16 4.79 7.55
C LYS A 52 4.70 5.81 8.56
N ARG A 53 3.81 6.64 9.09
CA ARG A 53 4.10 7.57 10.18
C ARG A 53 3.86 6.93 11.54
N THR A 54 4.32 7.60 12.60
CA THR A 54 4.16 7.16 13.99
C THR A 54 2.70 7.07 14.45
N ASP A 55 1.81 7.87 13.85
CA ASP A 55 0.36 7.84 14.12
C ASP A 55 -0.39 6.74 13.33
N GLY A 56 0.32 5.96 12.51
CA GLY A 56 -0.25 4.90 11.68
C GLY A 56 -0.78 5.37 10.31
N SER A 57 -0.82 6.68 10.06
CA SER A 57 -1.07 7.23 8.72
C SER A 57 0.10 6.94 7.78
N TRP A 58 -0.13 7.14 6.48
CA TRP A 58 0.87 6.95 5.44
C TRP A 58 1.01 8.21 4.61
N ALA A 59 2.24 8.55 4.26
CA ALA A 59 2.50 9.69 3.40
C ALA A 59 3.75 9.54 2.56
N GLY A 60 3.88 10.43 1.58
CA GLY A 60 4.99 10.49 0.66
C GLY A 60 4.50 10.97 -0.69
N THR A 61 4.92 10.30 -1.76
CA THR A 61 4.56 10.69 -3.12
C THR A 61 3.96 9.55 -3.93
N PHE A 62 3.00 9.91 -4.78
CA PHE A 62 2.41 9.04 -5.80
C PHE A 62 2.28 9.84 -7.10
N ASP A 63 2.84 9.34 -8.21
CA ASP A 63 2.93 10.05 -9.49
C ASP A 63 3.42 11.50 -9.35
N THR A 64 4.48 11.71 -8.56
CA THR A 64 5.08 13.02 -8.21
C THR A 64 4.23 13.93 -7.33
N ARG A 65 3.03 13.52 -6.95
CA ARG A 65 2.14 14.30 -6.09
C ARG A 65 2.26 13.88 -4.63
N PRO A 66 2.23 14.83 -3.70
CA PRO A 66 2.21 14.51 -2.28
C PRO A 66 0.89 13.82 -1.92
N VAL A 67 0.99 12.78 -1.10
CA VAL A 67 -0.14 12.00 -0.62
C VAL A 67 -0.06 11.91 0.90
N ASP A 68 -1.21 12.04 1.54
CA ASP A 68 -1.41 11.86 2.98
C ASP A 68 -2.70 11.05 3.19
N VAL A 69 -2.57 9.87 3.80
CA VAL A 69 -3.62 8.85 3.86
C VAL A 69 -3.74 8.30 5.28
N ASN A 70 -4.94 8.43 5.84
CA ASN A 70 -5.34 7.71 7.03
C ASN A 70 -5.72 6.27 6.69
N VAL A 71 -5.29 5.35 7.54
CA VAL A 71 -5.50 3.91 7.36
C VAL A 71 -6.45 3.39 8.42
N TYR A 72 -7.51 2.75 7.96
CA TYR A 72 -8.47 1.99 8.75
C TYR A 72 -8.34 0.50 8.38
N GLU A 73 -9.01 -0.36 9.13
CA GLU A 73 -8.96 -1.81 8.94
C GLU A 73 -9.33 -2.25 7.50
N ASP A 74 -10.36 -1.61 6.94
CA ASP A 74 -10.96 -1.93 5.65
C ASP A 74 -10.93 -0.75 4.66
N ARG A 75 -10.35 0.39 5.05
CA ARG A 75 -10.44 1.63 4.26
C ARG A 75 -9.16 2.47 4.32
N LEU A 76 -8.84 3.12 3.21
CA LEU A 76 -7.87 4.20 3.11
C LEU A 76 -8.60 5.50 2.81
N SER A 77 -8.25 6.58 3.50
CA SER A 77 -8.86 7.88 3.26
C SER A 77 -7.81 8.99 3.36
N GLY A 78 -7.61 9.68 2.27
CA GLY A 78 -6.67 10.79 2.14
C GLY A 78 -7.11 11.75 1.04
N ILE A 79 -6.38 12.85 0.92
CA ILE A 79 -6.60 13.77 -0.19
C ILE A 79 -6.21 13.06 -1.49
N GLY A 80 -7.17 12.92 -2.40
CA GLY A 80 -6.96 12.26 -3.68
C GLY A 80 -6.86 10.74 -3.62
N ILE A 81 -7.02 10.08 -2.46
CA ILE A 81 -7.06 8.62 -2.38
C ILE A 81 -8.16 8.20 -1.42
N GLN A 82 -9.10 7.41 -1.91
CA GLN A 82 -10.13 6.76 -1.11
C GLN A 82 -10.29 5.33 -1.59
N LEU A 83 -9.86 4.35 -0.79
CA LEU A 83 -9.97 2.93 -1.14
C LEU A 83 -10.69 2.17 -0.05
N SER A 84 -11.39 1.12 -0.42
CA SER A 84 -11.97 0.13 0.48
C SER A 84 -11.48 -1.26 0.11
N LYS A 85 -11.32 -2.13 1.10
CA LYS A 85 -10.93 -3.53 0.97
C LYS A 85 -12.04 -4.40 1.54
N ARG A 86 -12.42 -5.43 0.80
CA ARG A 86 -13.25 -6.53 1.29
C ARG A 86 -12.56 -7.84 1.00
N VAL A 87 -12.66 -8.78 1.94
CA VAL A 87 -12.18 -10.15 1.77
C VAL A 87 -13.37 -11.05 2.01
N GLU A 88 -13.86 -11.70 0.96
CA GLU A 88 -15.06 -12.53 0.99
C GLU A 88 -14.80 -13.82 0.21
N ASN A 89 -15.00 -14.98 0.83
CA ASN A 89 -14.85 -16.29 0.16
C ASN A 89 -13.50 -16.48 -0.56
N GLY A 90 -12.39 -16.05 0.06
CA GLY A 90 -11.05 -16.14 -0.54
C GLY A 90 -10.79 -15.14 -1.67
N LYS A 91 -11.75 -14.26 -1.97
CA LYS A 91 -11.62 -13.17 -2.93
C LYS A 91 -11.30 -11.86 -2.22
N ILE A 92 -10.25 -11.19 -2.67
CA ILE A 92 -9.88 -9.84 -2.25
C ILE A 92 -10.46 -8.86 -3.27
N VAL A 93 -11.26 -7.91 -2.78
CA VAL A 93 -11.78 -6.81 -3.59
C VAL A 93 -11.28 -5.50 -3.01
N ILE A 94 -10.50 -4.77 -3.79
CA ILE A 94 -10.08 -3.40 -3.46
C ILE A 94 -10.73 -2.47 -4.45
N THR A 95 -11.49 -1.48 -3.96
CA THR A 95 -12.21 -0.56 -4.84
C THR A 95 -12.28 0.83 -4.24
N GLY A 96 -12.30 1.84 -5.11
CA GLY A 96 -12.47 3.22 -4.68
C GLY A 96 -12.03 4.18 -5.77
N GLN A 97 -11.43 5.29 -5.36
CA GLN A 97 -11.00 6.37 -6.24
C GLN A 97 -9.59 6.83 -5.91
N VAL A 98 -8.84 7.13 -6.97
CA VAL A 98 -7.55 7.81 -6.91
C VAL A 98 -7.63 9.00 -7.85
N GLU A 99 -7.43 10.19 -7.31
CA GLU A 99 -7.56 11.49 -7.97
C GLU A 99 -8.91 11.68 -8.67
N GLY A 100 -9.99 11.25 -8.02
CA GLY A 100 -11.34 11.31 -8.56
C GLY A 100 -11.62 10.29 -9.66
N ARG A 101 -10.68 9.38 -9.95
CA ARG A 101 -10.84 8.32 -10.95
C ARG A 101 -11.02 6.97 -10.30
N ILE A 102 -11.98 6.18 -10.80
CA ILE A 102 -12.33 4.89 -10.20
C ILE A 102 -11.24 3.86 -10.47
N VAL A 103 -10.88 3.12 -9.43
CA VAL A 103 -10.01 1.95 -9.49
C VAL A 103 -10.69 0.76 -8.83
N ARG A 104 -10.42 -0.43 -9.37
CA ARG A 104 -10.93 -1.68 -8.82
C ARG A 104 -9.97 -2.83 -9.13
N TYR A 105 -9.66 -3.58 -8.10
CA TYR A 105 -8.86 -4.80 -8.14
C TYR A 105 -9.69 -5.91 -7.52
N GLU A 106 -9.84 -7.02 -8.22
CA GLU A 106 -10.42 -8.24 -7.71
C GLU A 106 -9.42 -9.37 -7.93
N LEU A 107 -9.07 -10.08 -6.87
CA LEU A 107 -8.18 -11.23 -6.94
C LEU A 107 -8.86 -12.39 -6.23
N ASP A 108 -9.10 -13.48 -6.94
CA ASP A 108 -9.63 -14.72 -6.38
C ASP A 108 -8.69 -15.90 -6.71
N ASP A 109 -9.18 -17.12 -6.51
CA ASP A 109 -8.44 -18.36 -6.77
C ASP A 109 -8.39 -18.73 -8.27
N GLN A 110 -9.15 -18.04 -9.12
CA GLN A 110 -9.24 -18.33 -10.56
C GLN A 110 -8.64 -17.24 -11.43
N ARG A 111 -8.79 -15.97 -11.06
CA ARG A 111 -8.44 -14.82 -11.90
C ARG A 111 -8.11 -13.57 -11.09
N ALA A 112 -7.42 -12.65 -11.76
CA ALA A 112 -7.26 -11.29 -11.31
C ALA A 112 -7.93 -10.32 -12.30
N LEU A 113 -8.84 -9.48 -11.81
CA LEU A 113 -9.46 -8.41 -12.57
C LEU A 113 -8.92 -7.08 -12.09
N ILE A 114 -8.43 -6.28 -13.02
CA ILE A 114 -7.87 -4.96 -12.75
C ILE A 114 -8.57 -3.95 -13.65
N ARG A 115 -9.22 -2.96 -13.03
CA ARG A 115 -9.88 -1.84 -13.69
C ARG A 115 -9.28 -0.55 -13.17
N THR A 116 -8.64 0.19 -14.04
CA THR A 116 -8.09 1.51 -13.76
C THR A 116 -8.53 2.48 -14.86
N PRO A 117 -8.28 3.79 -14.70
CA PRO A 117 -8.59 4.75 -15.74
C PRO A 117 -7.78 4.54 -17.03
N ALA A 118 -6.66 3.83 -16.95
CA ALA A 118 -5.85 3.49 -18.11
C ALA A 118 -6.40 2.28 -18.90
N GLY A 119 -7.25 1.47 -18.29
CA GLY A 119 -7.86 0.31 -18.95
C GLY A 119 -8.40 -0.75 -17.99
N SER A 120 -8.99 -1.79 -18.57
CA SER A 120 -9.46 -2.97 -17.86
C SER A 120 -8.76 -4.20 -18.40
N ILE A 121 -8.21 -5.03 -17.51
CA ILE A 121 -7.63 -6.33 -17.86
C ILE A 121 -8.20 -7.40 -16.93
N THR A 122 -8.39 -8.59 -17.49
CA THR A 122 -8.73 -9.81 -16.76
C THR A 122 -7.64 -10.83 -17.07
N LEU A 123 -7.04 -11.36 -16.02
CA LEU A 123 -5.94 -12.32 -16.08
C LEU A 123 -6.44 -13.64 -15.50
N ASP A 124 -6.80 -14.57 -16.39
CA ASP A 124 -7.32 -15.88 -16.00
C ASP A 124 -6.18 -16.86 -15.69
N GLY A 125 -6.44 -17.77 -14.75
CA GLY A 125 -5.49 -18.76 -14.26
C GLY A 125 -4.65 -18.19 -13.13
N ARG A 126 -4.72 -18.85 -11.96
CA ARG A 126 -3.85 -18.60 -10.81
C ARG A 126 -2.90 -19.78 -10.62
N VAL A 127 -1.61 -19.49 -10.47
CA VAL A 127 -0.61 -20.51 -10.10
C VAL A 127 0.08 -20.06 -8.83
N VAL A 128 0.05 -20.92 -7.80
CA VAL A 128 0.74 -20.68 -6.53
C VAL A 128 2.01 -21.52 -6.54
N GLY A 129 3.15 -20.84 -6.61
CA GLY A 129 4.48 -21.41 -6.48
C GLY A 129 5.11 -21.07 -5.13
N ASP A 130 6.36 -21.51 -4.94
CA ASP A 130 7.12 -21.20 -3.72
C ASP A 130 7.50 -19.70 -3.69
N GLY A 131 6.89 -18.95 -2.77
CA GLY A 131 7.11 -17.52 -2.60
C GLY A 131 6.58 -16.61 -3.72
N ILE A 132 5.82 -17.14 -4.68
CA ILE A 132 5.26 -16.38 -5.80
C ILE A 132 3.89 -16.91 -6.22
N THR A 133 2.92 -16.01 -6.35
CA THR A 133 1.60 -16.29 -6.94
C THR A 133 1.49 -15.54 -8.25
N THR A 134 1.15 -16.22 -9.34
CA THR A 134 0.99 -15.59 -10.66
C THR A 134 -0.45 -15.65 -11.15
N TYR A 135 -0.83 -14.65 -11.96
CA TYR A 135 -2.09 -14.63 -12.69
C TYR A 135 -1.85 -14.38 -14.18
N GLY A 136 -2.67 -15.01 -15.02
CA GLY A 136 -2.57 -14.94 -16.46
C GLY A 136 -1.68 -16.04 -17.05
N PRO A 137 -1.89 -16.42 -18.32
CA PRO A 137 -1.22 -17.56 -18.95
C PRO A 137 0.30 -17.40 -19.07
N ARG A 138 0.82 -16.17 -18.97
CA ARG A 138 2.26 -15.87 -19.03
C ARG A 138 2.78 -15.28 -17.72
N GLY A 139 2.00 -15.30 -16.65
CA GLY A 139 2.34 -14.66 -15.38
C GLY A 139 2.43 -13.14 -15.51
N GLU A 140 1.47 -12.54 -16.20
CA GLU A 140 1.36 -11.11 -16.45
C GLU A 140 1.29 -10.31 -15.14
N LEU A 141 0.61 -10.86 -14.12
CA LEU A 141 0.65 -10.37 -12.75
C LEU A 141 1.40 -11.39 -11.89
N GLN A 142 2.38 -10.91 -11.12
CA GLN A 142 3.12 -11.72 -10.17
C GLN A 142 3.10 -11.05 -8.80
N LEU A 143 2.75 -11.82 -7.79
CA LEU A 143 2.68 -11.42 -6.39
C LEU A 143 3.74 -12.22 -5.63
N LYS A 144 4.84 -11.57 -5.26
CA LYS A 144 5.96 -12.23 -4.57
C LYS A 144 5.91 -11.99 -3.07
N GLY A 145 6.38 -12.97 -2.31
CA GLY A 145 6.46 -12.91 -0.87
C GLY A 145 5.10 -12.60 -0.23
N ASP A 146 5.08 -11.59 0.64
CA ASP A 146 3.88 -11.17 1.37
C ASP A 146 2.73 -10.73 0.46
N ALA A 147 2.99 -10.31 -0.78
CA ALA A 147 1.95 -9.93 -1.72
C ALA A 147 1.12 -11.13 -2.20
N GLY A 148 1.70 -12.33 -2.19
CA GLY A 148 1.07 -13.57 -2.69
C GLY A 148 0.28 -14.35 -1.64
N LYS A 149 0.26 -13.89 -0.38
CA LYS A 149 -0.49 -14.49 0.74
C LYS A 149 -2.00 -14.40 0.52
N ASP A 150 -2.76 -15.30 1.14
CA ASP A 150 -4.24 -15.27 1.09
C ASP A 150 -4.82 -13.98 1.68
N VAL A 151 -4.12 -13.40 2.67
CA VAL A 151 -4.43 -12.07 3.21
C VAL A 151 -3.15 -11.22 3.17
N PRO A 152 -2.89 -10.50 2.05
CA PRO A 152 -1.74 -9.62 1.92
C PRO A 152 -1.77 -8.47 2.93
N PRO A 153 -0.60 -7.92 3.32
CA PRO A 153 -0.54 -6.80 4.24
C PRO A 153 -1.31 -5.57 3.75
N TRP A 154 -2.10 -5.00 4.66
CA TRP A 154 -2.83 -3.75 4.45
C TRP A 154 -2.18 -2.61 5.25
N PRO A 155 -1.91 -1.44 4.64
CA PRO A 155 -2.35 -0.95 3.33
C PRO A 155 -1.36 -1.20 2.17
N GLN A 156 -0.22 -1.82 2.45
CA GLN A 156 0.94 -1.88 1.55
C GLN A 156 0.60 -2.51 0.20
N PHE A 157 -0.17 -3.60 0.23
CA PHE A 157 -0.61 -4.31 -0.97
C PHE A 157 -1.46 -3.43 -1.90
N ALA A 158 -2.36 -2.61 -1.35
CA ALA A 158 -3.16 -1.67 -2.15
C ALA A 158 -2.30 -0.60 -2.82
N PHE A 159 -1.37 0.00 -2.09
CA PHE A 159 -0.44 0.98 -2.67
C PHE A 159 0.46 0.35 -3.73
N ALA A 160 0.90 -0.90 -3.52
CA ALA A 160 1.71 -1.62 -4.49
C ALA A 160 0.94 -1.93 -5.78
N LEU A 161 -0.31 -2.40 -5.68
CA LEU A 161 -1.19 -2.61 -6.84
C LEU A 161 -1.42 -1.31 -7.61
N LEU A 162 -1.80 -0.23 -6.92
CA LEU A 162 -1.97 1.09 -7.55
C LEU A 162 -0.72 1.49 -8.33
N ALA A 163 0.46 1.37 -7.72
CA ALA A 163 1.71 1.84 -8.29
C ALA A 163 2.21 0.97 -9.47
N ALA A 164 1.80 -0.30 -9.53
CA ALA A 164 2.11 -1.21 -10.62
C ALA A 164 1.18 -1.05 -11.84
N THR A 165 0.12 -0.23 -11.73
CA THR A 165 -0.97 -0.12 -12.74
C THR A 165 -1.00 1.17 -13.52
#